data_AF-A0A7J7GGM0-F1
#
_entry.id   AF-A0A7J7GGM0-F1
#
_cell.length_a   1.000
_cell.length_b   1.000
_cell.length_c   1.000
_cell.angle_alpha   90.00
_cell.angle_beta   90.00
_cell.angle_gamma   90.00
#
_symmetry.space_group_name_H-M   'P 1'
#
loop_
_entity.id
_entity.type
_entity.pdbx_description
1 polymer ?
#
loop_
_entity_poly.entity_id
_entity_poly.type
_entity_poly.pdbx_seq_one_letter_code
_entity_poly.pdbx_strand_id
1 'polypeptide(L)'
;ILIWRSYQSPKTVNIKVQTLGTKKEKEIPNPIRSSDLESVPDPKLAPSGPPHSLSRRKPSSSNSNSNSNSNSNSQTLNSETNRIVNKHSRPSRFNPPFYQQNCFFILLLLMALSCFALAVFIFLGFDFNSASHSSASAAASEGVEITYGTVLKLMHEKTKVRLHSHEVPYGSGSGQQSVTGFPVVDDSNSYWIVRPQPETSAKQGDVIKSGTIIRLQHMRTQRWLHSHLYASPISGNLEVSCFGGNTESDTGDYWSLLIEGSGKTWKQDQRIRLQHVDTGGYLHSHDKKYTRIAGGQQEVCGVREKRADNVWLAAEGVYLPVTESK
;
A
#
# COMPACT_ATOMS: atom_id res chain seq x y z
N ILE A 1 -9.80 38.92 67.00
CA ILE A 1 -11.22 38.57 67.26
C ILE A 1 -11.64 37.59 66.16
N LEU A 2 -11.62 36.31 66.52
CA LEU A 2 -12.07 35.17 65.70
C LEU A 2 -13.59 35.09 65.82
N ILE A 3 -14.32 34.96 64.72
CA ILE A 3 -15.73 34.58 64.76
C ILE A 3 -15.91 33.29 63.98
N TRP A 4 -16.28 32.27 64.75
CA TRP A 4 -16.64 30.91 64.39
C TRP A 4 -17.83 30.87 63.42
N ARG A 5 -17.78 29.94 62.46
CA ARG A 5 -19.00 29.44 61.79
C ARG A 5 -19.09 27.92 62.01
N SER A 6 -20.17 27.54 62.68
CA SER A 6 -20.44 26.19 63.18
C SER A 6 -20.64 25.14 62.09
N TYR A 7 -20.12 23.95 62.40
CA TYR A 7 -20.43 22.66 61.82
C TYR A 7 -21.89 22.25 62.12
N GLN A 8 -22.60 21.71 61.13
CA GLN A 8 -23.78 20.86 61.32
C GLN A 8 -23.67 19.64 60.39
N SER A 9 -23.84 18.46 60.98
CA SER A 9 -23.70 17.15 60.34
C SER A 9 -25.01 16.68 59.67
N PRO A 10 -24.99 15.57 58.90
CA PRO A 10 -25.99 15.27 57.88
C PRO A 10 -27.27 14.64 58.46
N LYS A 11 -28.42 14.99 57.87
CA LYS A 11 -29.71 14.34 58.15
C LYS A 11 -29.90 13.12 57.25
N THR A 12 -30.13 11.99 57.92
CA THR A 12 -30.59 10.70 57.43
C THR A 12 -31.94 10.82 56.70
N VAL A 13 -32.07 10.20 55.53
CA VAL A 13 -33.36 9.95 54.88
C VAL A 13 -33.57 8.45 54.77
N ASN A 14 -34.60 7.96 55.44
CA ASN A 14 -35.01 6.56 55.48
C ASN A 14 -36.31 6.37 54.68
N ILE A 15 -36.27 5.37 53.78
CA ILE A 15 -37.30 4.38 53.43
C ILE A 15 -38.56 4.84 52.68
N LYS A 16 -38.77 4.26 51.48
CA LYS A 16 -39.97 3.43 51.24
C LYS A 16 -39.72 2.35 50.17
N VAL A 17 -39.68 1.11 50.65
CA VAL A 17 -39.75 -0.12 49.86
C VAL A 17 -41.21 -0.30 49.43
N GLN A 18 -41.44 -0.61 48.15
CA GLN A 18 -42.74 -1.06 47.66
C GLN A 18 -42.53 -2.38 46.90
N THR A 19 -43.07 -3.46 47.47
CA THR A 19 -43.11 -4.82 46.94
C THR A 19 -44.57 -5.14 46.60
N LEU A 20 -44.84 -5.63 45.38
CA LEU A 20 -46.00 -6.39 44.87
C LEU A 20 -46.10 -6.09 43.36
N GLY A 21 -46.22 -7.02 42.42
CA GLY A 21 -46.45 -8.44 42.49
C GLY A 21 -46.30 -9.09 41.10
N THR A 22 -46.50 -10.40 41.13
CA THR A 22 -46.28 -11.46 40.13
C THR A 22 -47.03 -11.39 38.80
N LYS A 23 -46.53 -12.19 37.84
CA LYS A 23 -47.14 -12.78 36.62
C LYS A 23 -47.12 -11.97 35.32
N LYS A 24 -46.20 -12.34 34.41
CA LYS A 24 -46.51 -13.23 33.27
C LYS A 24 -45.24 -13.61 32.52
N GLU A 25 -44.91 -14.89 32.64
CA GLU A 25 -44.01 -15.66 31.78
C GLU A 25 -44.51 -15.58 30.33
N LYS A 26 -43.66 -15.12 29.42
CA LYS A 26 -43.89 -15.16 27.97
C LYS A 26 -42.96 -16.21 27.39
N GLU A 27 -43.59 -17.25 26.86
CA GLU A 27 -42.97 -18.41 26.23
C GLU A 27 -42.01 -18.05 25.09
N ILE A 28 -40.94 -18.84 25.06
CA ILE A 28 -39.97 -19.01 23.99
C ILE A 28 -40.63 -19.91 22.92
N PRO A 29 -40.71 -19.52 21.64
CA PRO A 29 -41.01 -20.49 20.60
C PRO A 29 -39.72 -21.21 20.18
N ASN A 30 -39.69 -22.52 20.41
CA ASN A 30 -38.69 -23.43 19.86
C ASN A 30 -38.89 -23.62 18.33
N PRO A 31 -37.86 -24.10 17.62
CA PRO A 31 -37.74 -23.96 16.17
C PRO A 31 -38.65 -24.91 15.38
N ILE A 32 -39.23 -24.40 14.30
CA ILE A 32 -39.98 -25.20 13.33
C ILE A 32 -38.99 -26.02 12.50
N ARG A 33 -39.26 -27.33 12.49
CA ARG A 33 -38.59 -28.37 11.73
C ARG A 33 -39.02 -28.31 10.26
N SER A 34 -38.02 -28.53 9.42
CA SER A 34 -38.04 -28.89 8.00
C SER A 34 -39.25 -29.68 7.51
N SER A 35 -39.96 -29.11 6.53
CA SER A 35 -40.57 -29.81 5.40
C SER A 35 -41.18 -28.73 4.50
N ASP A 36 -40.54 -28.46 3.36
CA ASP A 36 -41.21 -28.38 2.06
C ASP A 36 -40.14 -28.19 0.99
N LEU A 37 -39.83 -29.33 0.37
CA LEU A 37 -39.18 -29.44 -0.92
C LEU A 37 -40.17 -28.98 -1.98
N GLU A 38 -39.88 -27.87 -2.66
CA GLU A 38 -40.40 -27.66 -4.01
C GLU A 38 -39.23 -27.46 -4.99
N SER A 39 -38.96 -28.57 -5.65
CA SER A 39 -38.16 -28.73 -6.85
C SER A 39 -38.85 -28.09 -8.06
N VAL A 40 -38.17 -27.20 -8.77
CA VAL A 40 -38.47 -26.86 -10.17
C VAL A 40 -37.16 -26.94 -10.98
N PRO A 41 -37.18 -27.53 -12.19
CA PRO A 41 -36.03 -28.28 -12.72
C PRO A 41 -35.16 -27.49 -13.69
N ASP A 42 -33.86 -27.83 -13.70
CA ASP A 42 -32.98 -27.62 -14.84
C ASP A 42 -33.43 -28.45 -16.06
N PRO A 43 -33.41 -27.89 -17.28
CA PRO A 43 -33.36 -28.69 -18.49
C PRO A 43 -31.91 -29.00 -18.89
N LYS A 44 -31.58 -30.28 -18.67
CA LYS A 44 -30.64 -31.17 -19.37
C LYS A 44 -29.96 -30.68 -20.68
N LEU A 45 -28.62 -30.74 -20.66
CA LEU A 45 -27.72 -31.60 -21.47
C LEU A 45 -28.19 -32.11 -22.86
N ALA A 46 -27.35 -31.88 -23.90
CA ALA A 46 -26.55 -32.88 -24.66
C ALA A 46 -26.02 -32.28 -26.01
N PRO A 47 -25.17 -32.96 -26.83
CA PRO A 47 -23.77 -33.30 -26.57
C PRO A 47 -22.80 -33.04 -27.76
N SER A 48 -21.49 -33.16 -27.47
CA SER A 48 -20.35 -33.67 -28.27
C SER A 48 -20.24 -33.52 -29.81
N GLY A 49 -19.06 -33.07 -30.26
CA GLY A 49 -18.45 -33.51 -31.54
C GLY A 49 -17.22 -32.70 -32.02
N PRO A 50 -15.99 -33.28 -32.05
CA PRO A 50 -14.82 -32.79 -32.79
C PRO A 50 -14.59 -33.64 -34.07
N PRO A 51 -13.42 -33.60 -34.73
CA PRO A 51 -12.64 -32.49 -35.31
C PRO A 51 -12.54 -32.66 -36.85
N HIS A 52 -12.10 -31.64 -37.61
CA HIS A 52 -11.60 -31.89 -38.97
C HIS A 52 -10.33 -31.09 -39.29
N SER A 53 -9.32 -31.87 -39.63
CA SER A 53 -8.03 -31.54 -40.21
C SER A 53 -8.14 -31.47 -41.74
N LEU A 54 -7.03 -31.02 -42.36
CA LEU A 54 -6.65 -31.16 -43.77
C LEU A 54 -7.34 -30.19 -44.74
N SER A 55 -6.75 -29.70 -45.83
CA SER A 55 -5.37 -29.61 -46.33
C SER A 55 -5.49 -28.92 -47.70
N ARG A 56 -4.44 -28.19 -48.11
CA ARG A 56 -3.88 -28.18 -49.48
C ARG A 56 -4.57 -27.40 -50.63
N ARG A 57 -3.81 -26.42 -51.16
CA ARG A 57 -3.29 -26.25 -52.57
C ARG A 57 -2.84 -24.77 -52.69
N LYS A 58 -1.58 -24.32 -52.88
CA LYS A 58 -0.45 -24.61 -53.81
C LYS A 58 -0.86 -24.62 -55.30
N PRO A 59 0.06 -24.37 -56.27
CA PRO A 59 1.16 -23.39 -56.37
C PRO A 59 1.43 -22.88 -57.83
N SER A 60 2.42 -22.01 -58.03
CA SER A 60 3.34 -21.91 -59.20
C SER A 60 4.31 -20.76 -58.93
N SER A 61 5.60 -20.72 -59.27
CA SER A 61 6.65 -21.55 -59.88
C SER A 61 7.88 -20.60 -59.88
N SER A 62 9.14 -20.99 -59.63
CA SER A 62 9.99 -21.72 -60.58
C SER A 62 11.39 -22.05 -59.99
N ASN A 63 11.93 -23.18 -60.46
CA ASN A 63 13.32 -23.64 -60.67
C ASN A 63 14.31 -23.70 -59.49
N SER A 64 14.85 -24.86 -59.05
CA SER A 64 15.65 -25.95 -59.71
C SER A 64 17.05 -25.47 -60.15
N ASN A 65 18.18 -26.13 -59.92
CA ASN A 65 18.58 -27.42 -59.33
C ASN A 65 20.12 -27.28 -59.10
N SER A 66 20.67 -27.58 -57.92
CA SER A 66 21.32 -28.85 -57.51
C SER A 66 22.80 -29.06 -57.91
N ASN A 67 23.52 -29.59 -56.91
CA ASN A 67 24.79 -30.35 -56.89
C ASN A 67 26.01 -29.58 -56.40
N SER A 68 26.46 -29.75 -55.14
CA SER A 68 26.95 -30.95 -54.43
C SER A 68 28.41 -31.30 -54.72
N ASN A 69 29.17 -31.25 -53.63
CA ASN A 69 30.08 -32.29 -53.13
C ASN A 69 31.61 -32.15 -53.31
N SER A 70 32.22 -32.33 -52.13
CA SER A 70 33.42 -33.13 -51.82
C SER A 70 34.82 -32.67 -52.24
N ASN A 71 35.61 -32.43 -51.18
CA ASN A 71 37.05 -32.58 -51.11
C ASN A 71 37.55 -33.93 -51.63
N SER A 72 38.64 -33.90 -52.40
CA SER A 72 39.68 -34.94 -52.38
C SER A 72 41.01 -34.40 -52.95
N ASN A 73 42.10 -34.73 -52.25
CA ASN A 73 43.51 -34.44 -52.51
C ASN A 73 44.03 -34.82 -53.90
N SER A 74 45.06 -34.11 -54.37
CA SER A 74 46.35 -34.72 -54.75
C SER A 74 47.43 -33.68 -55.11
N GLN A 75 48.66 -33.96 -54.65
CA GLN A 75 49.92 -33.26 -54.85
C GLN A 75 50.38 -33.21 -56.31
N THR A 76 51.21 -32.20 -56.67
CA THR A 76 52.55 -32.29 -57.32
C THR A 76 52.96 -30.91 -57.89
N LEU A 77 54.03 -30.29 -57.35
CA LEU A 77 55.37 -30.17 -57.94
C LEU A 77 55.40 -29.59 -59.37
N ASN A 78 55.78 -28.32 -59.53
CA ASN A 78 57.13 -27.94 -59.98
C ASN A 78 57.29 -26.43 -60.22
N SER A 79 58.51 -26.02 -59.92
CA SER A 79 59.18 -24.73 -60.12
C SER A 79 59.27 -24.30 -61.59
N GLU A 80 59.29 -22.98 -61.84
CA GLU A 80 60.43 -22.26 -62.47
C GLU A 80 60.02 -20.78 -62.73
N THR A 81 60.58 -19.81 -61.98
CA THR A 81 61.76 -18.95 -62.25
C THR A 81 61.72 -18.01 -63.48
N ASN A 82 62.06 -16.75 -63.19
CA ASN A 82 62.66 -15.71 -64.05
C ASN A 82 61.74 -14.90 -64.99
N ARG A 83 61.64 -13.58 -64.82
CA ARG A 83 62.64 -12.58 -65.31
C ARG A 83 62.11 -11.14 -65.14
N ILE A 84 62.97 -10.27 -64.61
CA ILE A 84 62.82 -8.80 -64.46
C ILE A 84 63.14 -8.11 -65.80
N VAL A 85 62.42 -7.07 -66.24
CA VAL A 85 62.95 -5.83 -66.88
C VAL A 85 61.91 -4.66 -66.91
N ASN A 86 62.26 -3.59 -66.19
CA ASN A 86 62.10 -2.14 -66.39
C ASN A 86 61.02 -1.48 -67.30
N LYS A 87 60.22 -0.65 -66.61
CA LYS A 87 60.11 0.83 -66.70
C LYS A 87 59.51 1.44 -67.97
N HIS A 88 58.36 2.12 -67.82
CA HIS A 88 58.10 3.49 -68.34
C HIS A 88 56.91 4.13 -67.60
N SER A 89 57.17 5.24 -66.89
CA SER A 89 56.16 6.00 -66.14
C SER A 89 55.47 7.03 -67.03
N ARG A 90 54.13 7.05 -67.02
CA ARG A 90 53.28 8.17 -67.48
C ARG A 90 52.41 8.64 -66.30
N PRO A 91 52.08 9.94 -66.19
CA PRO A 91 51.57 10.53 -64.96
C PRO A 91 50.09 10.21 -64.72
N SER A 92 49.76 9.86 -63.48
CA SER A 92 48.41 9.51 -63.02
C SER A 92 47.57 10.74 -62.71
N ARG A 93 46.29 10.69 -63.12
CA ARG A 93 45.22 11.65 -62.81
C ARG A 93 45.12 11.91 -61.30
N PHE A 94 44.91 13.18 -60.93
CA PHE A 94 44.60 13.63 -59.57
C PHE A 94 43.28 13.01 -59.07
N ASN A 95 43.34 12.24 -57.99
CA ASN A 95 42.19 11.85 -57.17
C ASN A 95 42.06 12.84 -56.01
N PRO A 96 40.89 13.47 -55.76
CA PRO A 96 40.70 14.31 -54.57
C PRO A 96 40.67 13.46 -53.28
N PRO A 97 41.11 14.01 -52.14
CA PRO A 97 41.40 13.23 -50.93
C PRO A 97 40.16 12.75 -50.16
N PHE A 98 40.27 11.53 -49.64
CA PHE A 98 39.32 10.75 -48.81
C PHE A 98 38.69 11.50 -47.62
N TYR A 99 39.31 12.60 -47.17
CA TYR A 99 38.85 13.40 -46.04
C TYR A 99 37.51 14.10 -46.29
N GLN A 100 37.16 14.41 -47.54
CA GLN A 100 35.86 15.04 -47.84
C GLN A 100 34.67 14.08 -47.68
N GLN A 101 34.90 12.76 -47.76
CA GLN A 101 33.83 11.77 -47.82
C GLN A 101 33.38 11.30 -46.43
N ASN A 102 34.26 11.43 -45.41
CA ASN A 102 34.01 10.94 -44.06
C ASN A 102 33.62 12.02 -43.04
N CYS A 103 33.74 13.31 -43.38
CA CYS A 103 33.30 14.41 -42.52
C CYS A 103 31.78 14.36 -42.25
N PHE A 104 30.98 13.88 -43.20
CA PHE A 104 29.54 13.74 -43.05
C PHE A 104 29.17 12.73 -41.95
N PHE A 105 29.85 11.59 -41.88
CA PHE A 105 29.61 10.57 -40.85
C PHE A 105 30.02 11.06 -39.46
N ILE A 106 31.11 11.83 -39.37
CA ILE A 106 31.55 12.43 -38.10
C ILE A 106 30.54 13.48 -37.61
N LEU A 107 30.06 14.34 -38.53
CA LEU A 107 29.04 15.34 -38.20
C LEU A 107 27.73 14.69 -37.75
N LEU A 108 27.31 13.62 -38.42
CA LEU A 108 26.09 12.88 -38.10
C LEU A 108 26.20 12.19 -36.72
N LEU A 109 27.38 11.65 -36.39
CA LEU A 109 27.65 11.06 -35.08
C LEU A 109 27.62 12.12 -33.96
N LEU A 110 28.22 13.29 -34.18
CA LEU A 110 28.19 14.39 -33.20
C LEU A 110 26.77 14.92 -32.98
N MET A 111 25.98 15.03 -34.05
CA MET A 111 24.57 15.43 -33.94
C MET A 111 23.75 14.37 -33.20
N ALA A 112 23.99 13.08 -33.45
CA ALA A 112 23.30 12.00 -32.74
C ALA A 112 23.64 12.00 -31.25
N LEU A 113 24.90 12.22 -30.88
CA LEU A 113 25.34 12.30 -29.49
C LEU A 113 24.75 13.52 -28.77
N SER A 114 24.63 14.68 -29.45
CA SER A 114 24.00 15.85 -28.85
C SER A 114 22.50 15.67 -28.65
N CYS A 115 21.79 15.08 -29.63
CA CYS A 115 20.38 14.73 -29.49
C CYS A 115 20.15 13.70 -28.37
N PHE A 116 21.03 12.70 -28.24
CA PHE A 116 20.94 11.71 -27.17
C PHE A 116 21.18 12.33 -25.79
N ALA A 117 22.18 13.22 -25.66
CA ALA A 117 22.44 13.95 -24.42
C ALA A 117 21.26 14.86 -24.05
N LEU A 118 20.65 15.55 -25.02
CA LEU A 118 19.45 16.35 -24.82
C LEU A 118 18.26 15.47 -24.38
N ALA A 119 18.07 14.30 -24.98
CA ALA A 119 17.02 13.37 -24.61
C ALA A 119 17.21 12.84 -23.18
N VAL A 120 18.44 12.52 -22.78
CA VAL A 120 18.76 12.13 -21.39
C VAL A 120 18.55 13.29 -20.43
N PHE A 121 18.93 14.52 -20.80
CA PHE A 121 18.71 15.71 -19.98
C PHE A 121 17.22 16.05 -19.83
N ILE A 122 16.43 15.90 -20.89
CA ILE A 122 14.98 16.06 -20.83
C ILE A 122 14.38 14.91 -20.02
N PHE A 123 14.78 13.66 -20.20
CA PHE A 123 14.25 12.54 -19.43
C PHE A 123 14.53 12.69 -17.92
N LEU A 124 15.79 12.95 -17.55
CA LEU A 124 16.20 13.16 -16.16
C LEU A 124 15.69 14.50 -15.59
N GLY A 125 15.54 15.53 -16.42
CA GLY A 125 15.05 16.85 -16.00
C GLY A 125 13.52 16.96 -15.96
N PHE A 126 12.81 16.19 -16.77
CA PHE A 126 11.34 16.20 -16.87
C PHE A 126 10.69 15.32 -15.80
N ASP A 127 11.38 14.28 -15.31
CA ASP A 127 11.00 13.61 -14.06
C ASP A 127 11.06 14.55 -12.84
N PHE A 128 11.87 15.63 -12.90
CA PHE A 128 11.95 16.60 -11.80
C PHE A 128 10.80 17.61 -11.80
N ASN A 129 10.14 17.86 -12.95
CA ASN A 129 9.12 18.91 -13.07
C ASN A 129 7.67 18.41 -13.04
N SER A 130 7.46 17.09 -12.93
CA SER A 130 6.16 16.51 -12.56
C SER A 130 6.04 16.24 -11.05
N ALA A 131 7.11 16.47 -10.29
CA ALA A 131 7.14 16.37 -8.82
C ALA A 131 6.99 17.74 -8.11
N SER A 132 6.88 18.84 -8.85
CA SER A 132 6.75 20.20 -8.33
C SER A 132 5.33 20.75 -8.44
N HIS A 133 4.34 19.97 -8.01
CA HIS A 133 3.17 20.59 -7.39
C HIS A 133 3.58 21.02 -5.99
N SER A 134 3.74 22.34 -5.83
CA SER A 134 4.07 23.04 -4.59
C SER A 134 3.30 22.49 -3.40
N SER A 135 3.90 21.52 -2.74
CA SER A 135 3.53 21.16 -1.38
C SER A 135 4.03 22.32 -0.55
N ALA A 136 3.13 23.07 0.07
CA ALA A 136 3.52 23.92 1.18
C ALA A 136 4.18 23.01 2.20
N SER A 137 5.52 22.99 2.20
CA SER A 137 6.30 22.26 3.17
C SER A 137 6.10 22.97 4.51
N ALA A 138 5.09 22.55 5.26
CA ALA A 138 5.24 22.53 6.70
C ALA A 138 6.56 21.80 6.95
N ALA A 139 7.52 22.51 7.53
CA ALA A 139 8.91 22.10 7.66
C ALA A 139 9.02 20.58 7.87
N ALA A 140 9.61 19.88 6.90
CA ALA A 140 10.08 18.52 7.10
C ALA A 140 11.29 18.59 8.04
N SER A 141 11.03 18.84 9.32
CA SER A 141 12.01 18.67 10.37
C SER A 141 12.20 17.17 10.55
N GLU A 142 13.29 16.64 9.99
CA GLU A 142 13.68 15.25 10.25
C GLU A 142 13.74 15.01 11.77
N GLY A 143 12.95 14.04 12.25
CA GLY A 143 12.99 13.60 13.64
C GLY A 143 12.06 14.30 14.63
N VAL A 144 10.95 14.91 14.19
CA VAL A 144 9.91 15.41 15.13
C VAL A 144 9.35 14.28 15.98
N GLU A 145 9.26 14.53 17.28
CA GLU A 145 8.63 13.61 18.22
C GLU A 145 7.10 13.70 18.12
N ILE A 146 6.47 12.53 18.11
CA ILE A 146 5.02 12.42 18.06
C ILE A 146 4.49 12.40 19.48
N THR A 147 3.64 13.36 19.77
CA THR A 147 3.00 13.56 21.07
C THR A 147 1.52 13.24 21.01
N TYR A 148 0.90 12.98 22.16
CA TYR A 148 -0.56 12.84 22.21
C TYR A 148 -1.26 14.11 21.73
N GLY A 149 -2.36 13.93 21.00
CA GLY A 149 -3.13 14.99 20.34
C GLY A 149 -2.60 15.39 18.97
N THR A 150 -1.43 14.87 18.57
CA THR A 150 -0.93 15.02 17.20
C THR A 150 -1.93 14.43 16.20
N VAL A 151 -2.14 15.16 15.11
CA VAL A 151 -2.87 14.69 13.95
C VAL A 151 -1.85 14.17 12.95
N LEU A 152 -2.02 12.95 12.44
CA LEU A 152 -1.09 12.34 11.48
C LEU A 152 -1.78 11.44 10.48
N LYS A 153 -1.06 11.09 9.41
CA LYS A 153 -1.42 10.01 8.50
C LYS A 153 -0.51 8.81 8.76
N LEU A 154 -1.07 7.61 8.81
CA LEU A 154 -0.30 6.38 8.89
C LEU A 154 -0.09 5.81 7.50
N MET A 155 1.15 5.83 7.02
CA MET A 155 1.52 5.27 5.72
C MET A 155 2.02 3.84 5.87
N HIS A 156 1.46 2.93 5.08
CA HIS A 156 1.95 1.56 4.99
C HIS A 156 3.30 1.51 4.28
N GLU A 157 4.30 0.86 4.87
CA GLU A 157 5.69 0.91 4.38
C GLU A 157 5.83 0.39 2.95
N LYS A 158 5.19 -0.72 2.62
CA LYS A 158 5.42 -1.44 1.35
C LYS A 158 4.60 -0.88 0.19
N THR A 159 3.32 -0.60 0.42
CA THR A 159 2.39 -0.15 -0.64
C THR A 159 2.19 1.35 -0.67
N LYS A 160 2.73 2.09 0.31
CA LYS A 160 2.65 3.56 0.43
C LYS A 160 1.23 4.13 0.51
N VAL A 161 0.23 3.28 0.73
CA VAL A 161 -1.15 3.71 1.00
C VAL A 161 -1.25 4.28 2.41
N ARG A 162 -2.19 5.21 2.61
CA ARG A 162 -2.48 5.81 3.92
C ARG A 162 -3.66 5.10 4.55
N LEU A 163 -3.61 4.93 5.86
CA LEU A 163 -4.74 4.44 6.65
C LEU A 163 -5.90 5.43 6.49
N HIS A 164 -7.04 4.92 6.04
CA HIS A 164 -8.18 5.73 5.63
C HIS A 164 -9.48 5.13 6.16
N SER A 165 -10.44 5.99 6.46
CA SER A 165 -11.80 5.57 6.78
C SER A 165 -12.84 6.53 6.20
N HIS A 166 -14.04 6.04 5.96
CA HIS A 166 -15.13 6.79 5.34
C HIS A 166 -16.47 6.24 5.80
N GLU A 167 -17.56 6.96 5.57
CA GLU A 167 -18.91 6.62 6.04
C GLU A 167 -19.56 5.47 5.26
N VAL A 168 -18.81 4.40 5.02
CA VAL A 168 -19.29 3.17 4.37
C VAL A 168 -19.02 2.01 5.33
N PRO A 169 -20.06 1.29 5.80
CA PRO A 169 -19.90 0.10 6.62
C PRO A 169 -19.44 -1.10 5.79
N TYR A 170 -18.86 -2.09 6.46
CA TYR A 170 -18.66 -3.40 5.86
C TYR A 170 -19.99 -4.09 5.60
N GLY A 171 -20.10 -4.79 4.45
CA GLY A 171 -21.25 -5.66 4.15
C GLY A 171 -21.14 -7.06 4.76
N SER A 172 -20.01 -7.37 5.41
CA SER A 172 -19.69 -8.63 6.05
C SER A 172 -19.10 -8.38 7.45
N GLY A 173 -18.79 -9.45 8.18
CA GLY A 173 -18.15 -9.34 9.49
C GLY A 173 -19.03 -8.64 10.51
N SER A 174 -18.53 -7.57 11.14
CA SER A 174 -19.27 -6.84 12.18
C SER A 174 -20.31 -5.85 11.65
N GLY A 175 -20.23 -5.48 10.36
CA GLY A 175 -21.05 -4.40 9.79
C GLY A 175 -20.65 -2.99 10.25
N GLN A 176 -19.52 -2.84 10.95
CA GLN A 176 -19.01 -1.53 11.39
C GLN A 176 -18.41 -0.73 10.22
N GLN A 177 -18.05 0.53 10.49
CA GLN A 177 -17.45 1.43 9.49
C GLN A 177 -16.14 0.85 8.95
N SER A 178 -15.97 0.88 7.62
CA SER A 178 -14.82 0.29 6.97
C SER A 178 -13.54 1.12 7.14
N VAL A 179 -12.43 0.41 7.27
CA VAL A 179 -11.07 0.95 7.25
C VAL A 179 -10.33 0.34 6.06
N THR A 180 -9.62 1.18 5.33
CA THR A 180 -8.97 0.82 4.06
C THR A 180 -7.62 1.51 3.91
N GLY A 181 -6.83 1.07 2.94
CA GLY A 181 -5.62 1.75 2.49
C GLY A 181 -5.91 2.61 1.27
N PHE A 182 -5.80 3.94 1.40
CA PHE A 182 -6.03 4.89 0.32
C PHE A 182 -4.71 5.33 -0.35
N PRO A 183 -4.58 5.26 -1.69
CA PRO A 183 -3.32 5.58 -2.36
C PRO A 183 -3.07 7.09 -2.51
N VAL A 184 -4.11 7.93 -2.53
CA VAL A 184 -3.95 9.37 -2.73
C VAL A 184 -3.38 10.02 -1.47
N VAL A 185 -2.42 10.91 -1.68
CA VAL A 185 -1.71 11.61 -0.61
C VAL A 185 -2.61 12.63 0.07
N ASP A 186 -3.21 13.50 -0.71
CA ASP A 186 -4.00 14.65 -0.22
C ASP A 186 -5.45 14.26 0.04
N ASP A 187 -5.66 13.45 1.08
CA ASP A 187 -6.99 13.09 1.53
C ASP A 187 -7.22 13.47 3.00
N SER A 188 -8.32 14.17 3.23
CA SER A 188 -8.74 14.64 4.56
C SER A 188 -9.22 13.50 5.45
N ASN A 189 -9.62 12.36 4.87
CA ASN A 189 -10.08 11.20 5.62
C ASN A 189 -9.04 10.10 5.84
N SER A 190 -7.78 10.50 5.66
CA SER A 190 -6.60 9.75 6.08
C SER A 190 -5.97 10.33 7.35
N TYR A 191 -6.57 11.36 7.96
CA TYR A 191 -6.09 11.97 9.21
C TYR A 191 -6.63 11.27 10.46
N TRP A 192 -5.70 10.95 11.36
CA TRP A 192 -5.96 10.29 12.64
C TRP A 192 -5.36 11.10 13.78
N ILE A 193 -6.12 11.24 14.87
CA ILE A 193 -5.66 11.89 16.10
C ILE A 193 -5.16 10.80 17.04
N VAL A 194 -3.93 10.95 17.52
CA VAL A 194 -3.39 10.06 18.55
C VAL A 194 -3.92 10.46 19.92
N ARG A 195 -4.57 9.53 20.62
CA ARG A 195 -5.15 9.76 21.95
C ARG A 195 -4.60 8.75 22.95
N PRO A 196 -4.44 9.14 24.22
CA PRO A 196 -4.09 8.20 25.27
C PRO A 196 -5.28 7.28 25.61
N GLN A 197 -4.99 6.18 26.30
CA GLN A 197 -5.99 5.36 26.97
C GLN A 197 -6.78 6.22 28.00
N PRO A 198 -8.10 6.03 28.16
CA PRO A 198 -8.88 6.70 29.21
C PRO A 198 -8.28 6.43 30.59
N GLU A 199 -8.51 7.34 31.55
CA GLU A 199 -8.06 7.21 32.94
C GLU A 199 -6.52 7.14 33.15
N THR A 200 -5.72 7.41 32.12
CA THR A 200 -4.27 7.57 32.27
C THR A 200 -3.90 9.02 32.59
N SER A 201 -2.76 9.23 33.24
CA SER A 201 -2.24 10.57 33.53
C SER A 201 -1.69 11.32 32.31
N ALA A 202 -1.68 10.67 31.13
CA ALA A 202 -1.12 11.21 29.91
C ALA A 202 -1.95 12.38 29.37
N LYS A 203 -1.26 13.48 29.04
CA LYS A 203 -1.86 14.71 28.52
C LYS A 203 -1.45 14.92 27.08
N GLN A 204 -2.21 15.77 26.40
CA GLN A 204 -1.85 16.26 25.07
C GLN A 204 -0.49 16.97 25.15
N GLY A 205 0.43 16.63 24.23
CA GLY A 205 1.81 17.12 24.24
C GLY A 205 2.83 16.22 24.95
N ASP A 206 2.40 15.17 25.66
CA ASP A 206 3.31 14.18 26.23
C ASP A 206 3.88 13.26 25.13
N VAL A 207 5.16 12.90 25.26
CA VAL A 207 5.89 12.04 24.32
C VAL A 207 5.44 10.58 24.45
N ILE A 208 5.26 9.91 23.30
CA ILE A 208 4.81 8.53 23.25
C ILE A 208 6.02 7.59 23.17
N LYS A 209 6.10 6.62 24.09
CA LYS A 209 7.19 5.63 24.15
C LYS A 209 6.78 4.31 23.49
N SER A 210 7.77 3.55 23.03
CA SER A 210 7.55 2.17 22.56
C SER A 210 6.93 1.31 23.68
N GLY A 211 5.97 0.48 23.32
CA GLY A 211 5.18 -0.38 24.22
C GLY A 211 3.98 0.32 24.87
N THR A 212 3.76 1.61 24.62
CA THR A 212 2.62 2.33 25.20
C THR A 212 1.33 2.01 24.44
N ILE A 213 0.22 1.89 25.17
CA ILE A 213 -1.11 1.72 24.58
C ILE A 213 -1.63 3.09 24.14
N ILE A 214 -2.01 3.17 22.87
CA ILE A 214 -2.60 4.36 22.25
C ILE A 214 -3.96 4.01 21.63
N ARG A 215 -4.73 5.06 21.35
CA ARG A 215 -5.93 5.00 20.52
C ARG A 215 -5.78 5.94 19.34
N LEU A 216 -6.34 5.55 18.20
CA LEU A 216 -6.36 6.37 16.99
C LEU A 216 -7.79 6.76 16.68
N GLN A 217 -8.08 8.06 16.73
CA GLN A 217 -9.40 8.58 16.40
C GLN A 217 -9.40 9.13 14.98
N HIS A 218 -10.31 8.65 14.15
CA HIS A 218 -10.48 9.17 12.80
C HIS A 218 -11.07 10.59 12.86
N MET A 219 -10.39 11.57 12.24
CA MET A 219 -10.78 12.99 12.40
C MET A 219 -12.17 13.30 11.88
N ARG A 220 -12.58 12.69 10.76
CA ARG A 220 -13.82 13.09 10.10
C ARG A 220 -15.05 12.48 10.76
N THR A 221 -15.01 11.18 11.04
CA THR A 221 -16.17 10.45 11.59
C THR A 221 -16.13 10.36 13.11
N GLN A 222 -15.04 10.80 13.74
CA GLN A 222 -14.83 10.78 15.19
C GLN A 222 -14.86 9.37 15.82
N ARG A 223 -14.75 8.33 14.98
CA ARG A 223 -14.72 6.93 15.38
C ARG A 223 -13.30 6.47 15.71
N TRP A 224 -13.20 5.41 16.49
CA TRP A 224 -11.93 4.83 16.91
C TRP A 224 -11.50 3.73 15.95
N LEU A 225 -10.19 3.63 15.69
CA LEU A 225 -9.63 2.45 15.05
C LEU A 225 -9.81 1.25 15.98
N HIS A 226 -10.53 0.25 15.52
CA HIS A 226 -11.02 -0.85 16.33
C HIS A 226 -10.67 -2.20 15.71
N SER A 227 -10.51 -3.23 16.53
CA SER A 227 -10.42 -4.61 16.05
C SER A 227 -11.06 -5.59 17.02
N HIS A 228 -11.46 -6.74 16.49
CA HIS A 228 -12.23 -7.75 17.20
C HIS A 228 -12.13 -9.10 16.50
N LEU A 229 -12.82 -10.12 17.03
CA LEU A 229 -12.79 -11.49 16.51
C LEU A 229 -13.77 -11.72 15.34
N TYR A 230 -13.82 -10.79 14.39
CA TYR A 230 -14.52 -10.95 13.11
C TYR A 230 -13.53 -11.18 11.97
N ALA A 231 -13.99 -11.86 10.92
CA ALA A 231 -13.18 -12.12 9.73
C ALA A 231 -13.15 -10.88 8.81
N SER A 232 -11.96 -10.51 8.33
CA SER A 232 -11.78 -9.38 7.42
C SER A 232 -12.40 -9.67 6.04
N PRO A 233 -12.91 -8.65 5.32
CA PRO A 233 -13.77 -8.87 4.16
C PRO A 233 -13.15 -9.60 2.96
N ILE A 234 -11.84 -9.47 2.73
CA ILE A 234 -11.16 -10.06 1.57
C ILE A 234 -10.29 -11.25 1.98
N SER A 235 -9.45 -11.09 3.00
CA SER A 235 -8.48 -12.11 3.40
C SER A 235 -8.95 -13.06 4.51
N GLY A 236 -10.04 -12.75 5.22
CA GLY A 236 -10.51 -13.55 6.34
C GLY A 236 -9.58 -13.53 7.56
N ASN A 237 -8.72 -12.51 7.66
CA ASN A 237 -7.88 -12.25 8.84
C ASN A 237 -8.73 -11.57 9.94
N LEU A 238 -8.12 -10.95 10.95
CA LEU A 238 -8.89 -10.16 11.92
C LEU A 238 -9.40 -8.89 11.24
N GLU A 239 -10.69 -8.60 11.38
CA GLU A 239 -11.29 -7.37 10.89
C GLU A 239 -10.75 -6.17 11.67
N VAL A 240 -10.44 -5.10 10.94
CA VAL A 240 -10.11 -3.79 11.50
C VAL A 240 -11.14 -2.80 10.99
N SER A 241 -11.79 -2.08 11.89
CA SER A 241 -12.96 -1.27 11.61
C SER A 241 -12.86 0.08 12.33
N CYS A 242 -13.84 0.94 12.09
CA CYS A 242 -14.06 2.15 12.86
C CYS A 242 -15.31 2.01 13.74
N PHE A 243 -15.12 2.08 15.07
CA PHE A 243 -16.17 1.84 16.05
C PHE A 243 -16.45 3.07 16.94
N GLY A 244 -17.66 3.11 17.52
CA GLY A 244 -18.05 4.09 18.52
C GLY A 244 -18.14 5.53 18.02
N GLY A 245 -17.69 6.46 18.87
CA GLY A 245 -17.72 7.91 18.68
C GLY A 245 -17.04 8.64 19.85
N ASN A 246 -17.29 9.93 20.03
CA ASN A 246 -16.62 10.72 21.08
C ASN A 246 -16.83 10.19 22.51
N THR A 247 -17.99 9.59 22.78
CA THR A 247 -18.39 9.10 24.11
C THR A 247 -18.36 7.58 24.20
N GLU A 248 -18.12 6.89 23.10
CA GLU A 248 -18.19 5.43 23.00
C GLU A 248 -16.82 4.91 22.58
N SER A 249 -16.12 4.30 23.52
CA SER A 249 -14.84 3.65 23.32
C SER A 249 -14.68 2.50 24.31
N ASP A 250 -14.06 1.42 23.87
CA ASP A 250 -13.82 0.22 24.67
C ASP A 250 -12.38 -0.29 24.52
N THR A 251 -12.09 -1.49 25.04
CA THR A 251 -10.75 -2.09 24.97
C THR A 251 -10.36 -2.53 23.55
N GLY A 252 -11.32 -2.72 22.65
CA GLY A 252 -11.06 -3.04 21.24
C GLY A 252 -10.51 -1.87 20.44
N ASP A 253 -10.45 -0.67 21.04
CA ASP A 253 -9.81 0.50 20.45
C ASP A 253 -8.33 0.62 20.82
N TYR A 254 -7.80 -0.30 21.66
CA TYR A 254 -6.46 -0.20 22.23
C TYR A 254 -5.41 -0.84 21.33
N TRP A 255 -4.40 -0.03 20.97
CA TRP A 255 -3.27 -0.45 20.14
C TRP A 255 -1.96 -0.19 20.88
N SER A 256 -1.18 -1.24 21.11
CA SER A 256 0.19 -1.13 21.60
C SER A 256 1.10 -0.67 20.47
N LEU A 257 1.73 0.49 20.66
CA LEU A 257 2.73 1.02 19.73
C LEU A 257 4.05 0.27 19.90
N LEU A 258 4.58 -0.31 18.82
CA LEU A 258 5.86 -1.00 18.83
C LEU A 258 6.78 -0.34 17.81
N ILE A 259 7.87 0.25 18.29
CA ILE A 259 8.87 0.87 17.44
C ILE A 259 9.84 -0.21 16.94
N GLU A 260 10.05 -0.27 15.62
CA GLU A 260 11.04 -1.16 15.03
C GLU A 260 12.42 -0.48 15.06
N GLY A 261 13.40 -1.13 15.69
CA GLY A 261 14.76 -0.62 15.85
C GLY A 261 15.08 -0.16 17.27
N SER A 262 16.03 0.77 17.42
CA SER A 262 16.55 1.24 18.71
C SER A 262 15.86 2.47 19.29
N GLY A 263 14.80 2.96 18.62
CA GLY A 263 14.06 4.14 19.04
C GLY A 263 13.27 3.92 20.33
N LYS A 264 13.40 4.85 21.28
CA LYS A 264 12.66 4.82 22.56
C LYS A 264 11.35 5.60 22.49
N THR A 265 11.36 6.71 21.77
CA THR A 265 10.24 7.64 21.56
C THR A 265 9.76 7.56 20.13
N TRP A 266 8.46 7.75 19.92
CA TRP A 266 7.86 7.72 18.59
C TRP A 266 8.17 8.99 17.83
N LYS A 267 8.72 8.84 16.63
CA LYS A 267 9.07 9.96 15.75
C LYS A 267 8.40 9.82 14.39
N GLN A 268 8.30 10.96 13.70
CA GLN A 268 7.93 11.00 12.29
C GLN A 268 8.88 10.12 11.45
N ASP A 269 8.36 9.49 10.39
CA ASP A 269 9.08 8.63 9.45
C ASP A 269 9.79 7.42 10.09
N GLN A 270 9.46 7.13 11.35
CA GLN A 270 9.95 5.96 12.05
C GLN A 270 9.09 4.74 11.72
N ARG A 271 9.75 3.60 11.52
CA ARG A 271 9.11 2.31 11.30
C ARG A 271 8.47 1.85 12.61
N ILE A 272 7.16 1.68 12.59
CA ILE A 272 6.37 1.23 13.73
C ILE A 272 5.44 0.09 13.34
N ARG A 273 4.95 -0.62 14.35
CA ARG A 273 3.83 -1.55 14.27
C ARG A 273 2.82 -1.18 15.33
N LEU A 274 1.55 -1.40 15.00
CA LEU A 274 0.47 -1.26 15.96
C LEU A 274 -0.08 -2.65 16.22
N GLN A 275 0.03 -3.12 17.46
CA GLN A 275 -0.51 -4.41 17.87
C GLN A 275 -1.79 -4.18 18.66
N HIS A 276 -2.90 -4.73 18.18
CA HIS A 276 -4.16 -4.70 18.89
C HIS A 276 -4.04 -5.47 20.22
N VAL A 277 -4.46 -4.85 21.32
CA VAL A 277 -4.23 -5.38 22.68
C VAL A 277 -5.04 -6.66 22.92
N ASP A 278 -6.33 -6.67 22.57
CA ASP A 278 -7.22 -7.79 22.92
C ASP A 278 -7.02 -9.02 22.04
N THR A 279 -6.73 -8.83 20.74
CA THR A 279 -6.60 -9.94 19.78
C THR A 279 -5.14 -10.33 19.49
N GLY A 280 -4.18 -9.50 19.89
CA GLY A 280 -2.77 -9.64 19.58
C GLY A 280 -2.41 -9.42 18.10
N GLY A 281 -3.38 -9.01 17.27
CA GLY A 281 -3.20 -8.81 15.83
C GLY A 281 -2.45 -7.52 15.51
N TYR A 282 -1.44 -7.59 14.65
CA TYR A 282 -0.76 -6.42 14.12
C TYR A 282 -1.57 -5.79 12.99
N LEU A 283 -1.71 -4.46 13.02
CA LEU A 283 -2.30 -3.70 11.92
C LEU A 283 -1.53 -3.96 10.63
N HIS A 284 -2.22 -4.47 9.63
CA HIS A 284 -1.64 -5.03 8.42
C HIS A 284 -2.40 -4.52 7.20
N SER A 285 -1.66 -4.27 6.11
CA SER A 285 -2.23 -3.95 4.81
C SER A 285 -1.48 -4.70 3.72
N HIS A 286 -2.11 -4.92 2.59
CA HIS A 286 -1.50 -5.70 1.50
C HIS A 286 -2.16 -5.36 0.17
N ASP A 287 -1.60 -5.87 -0.94
CA ASP A 287 -2.11 -5.56 -2.29
C ASP A 287 -3.37 -6.35 -2.68
N LYS A 288 -4.27 -6.57 -1.73
CA LYS A 288 -5.64 -7.01 -1.99
C LYS A 288 -6.55 -5.79 -1.96
N LYS A 289 -7.23 -5.53 -3.07
CA LYS A 289 -8.02 -4.32 -3.28
C LYS A 289 -9.49 -4.64 -3.41
N TYR A 290 -10.33 -3.71 -2.97
CA TYR A 290 -11.77 -3.76 -3.23
C TYR A 290 -12.03 -3.49 -4.72
N THR A 291 -13.01 -4.20 -5.29
CA THR A 291 -13.33 -4.15 -6.73
C THR A 291 -14.61 -3.38 -7.06
N ARG A 292 -15.53 -3.25 -6.09
CA ARG A 292 -16.82 -2.58 -6.27
C ARG A 292 -16.87 -1.28 -5.48
N ILE A 293 -17.41 -1.35 -4.27
CA ILE A 293 -17.45 -0.22 -3.33
C ILE A 293 -16.03 0.03 -2.81
N ALA A 294 -15.61 1.30 -2.72
CA ALA A 294 -14.24 1.67 -2.40
C ALA A 294 -13.20 1.07 -3.38
N GLY A 295 -13.57 0.97 -4.66
CA GLY A 295 -12.74 0.39 -5.73
C GLY A 295 -11.31 0.94 -5.75
N GLY A 296 -10.33 0.04 -5.77
CA GLY A 296 -8.90 0.38 -5.80
C GLY A 296 -8.26 0.63 -4.44
N GLN A 297 -9.06 0.74 -3.36
CA GLN A 297 -8.53 0.83 -2.00
C GLN A 297 -8.09 -0.54 -1.50
N GLN A 298 -7.04 -0.58 -0.67
CA GLN A 298 -6.49 -1.82 -0.12
C GLN A 298 -7.23 -2.26 1.16
N GLU A 299 -7.29 -3.58 1.39
CA GLU A 299 -7.77 -4.13 2.66
C GLU A 299 -6.79 -3.83 3.79
N VAL A 300 -7.31 -3.31 4.89
CA VAL A 300 -6.62 -3.22 6.18
C VAL A 300 -7.22 -4.27 7.09
N CYS A 301 -6.36 -5.06 7.74
CA CYS A 301 -6.76 -6.17 8.60
C CYS A 301 -5.74 -6.37 9.74
N GLY A 302 -6.04 -7.25 10.69
CA GLY A 302 -5.13 -7.65 11.76
C GLY A 302 -4.53 -9.03 11.50
N VAL A 303 -3.20 -9.15 11.58
CA VAL A 303 -2.47 -10.43 11.40
C VAL A 303 -1.62 -10.69 12.65
N ARG A 304 -1.68 -11.89 13.23
CA ARG A 304 -0.97 -12.21 14.50
C ARG A 304 0.55 -12.31 14.37
N GLU A 305 1.05 -12.51 13.15
CA GLU A 305 2.48 -12.63 12.88
C GLU A 305 3.12 -11.30 12.48
N LYS A 306 4.37 -11.08 12.88
CA LYS A 306 5.18 -9.98 12.36
C LYS A 306 5.61 -10.29 10.93
N ARG A 307 5.33 -9.37 10.01
CA ARG A 307 5.62 -9.46 8.56
C ARG A 307 6.25 -8.15 8.07
N ALA A 308 6.56 -8.06 6.79
CA ALA A 308 6.93 -6.78 6.18
C ALA A 308 5.70 -5.88 5.95
N ASP A 309 4.53 -6.50 5.74
CA ASP A 309 3.25 -5.89 5.38
C ASP A 309 2.45 -5.32 6.58
N ASN A 310 3.06 -5.29 7.77
CA ASN A 310 2.51 -4.69 8.98
C ASN A 310 3.50 -3.71 9.61
N VAL A 311 4.30 -3.05 8.76
CA VAL A 311 5.12 -1.89 9.14
C VAL A 311 4.46 -0.63 8.60
N TRP A 312 4.34 0.36 9.47
CA TRP A 312 3.74 1.65 9.20
C TRP A 312 4.70 2.77 9.57
N LEU A 313 4.50 3.94 8.97
CA LEU A 313 5.24 5.16 9.26
C LEU A 313 4.23 6.27 9.52
N ALA A 314 4.51 7.11 10.51
CA ALA A 314 3.77 8.34 10.68
C ALA A 314 4.30 9.39 9.69
N ALA A 315 3.40 9.91 8.87
CA ALA A 315 3.71 10.90 7.83
C ALA A 315 2.69 12.03 7.85
N GLU A 316 3.06 13.17 7.27
CA GLU A 316 2.16 14.30 6.97
C GLU A 316 1.33 14.76 8.19
N GLY A 317 1.96 14.77 9.37
CA GLY A 317 1.31 15.14 10.62
C GLY A 317 1.48 16.61 11.00
N VAL A 318 0.54 17.11 11.81
CA VAL A 318 0.64 18.36 12.56
C VAL A 318 1.02 18.02 13.98
N TYR A 319 2.30 18.20 14.31
CA TYR A 319 2.89 17.82 15.60
C TYR A 319 2.73 18.93 16.64
N LEU A 320 2.28 18.55 17.83
CA LEU A 320 2.15 19.47 18.94
C LEU A 320 3.49 19.61 19.67
N PRO A 321 3.80 20.80 20.23
CA PRO A 321 5.02 21.01 20.99
C PRO A 321 5.08 20.06 22.20
N VAL A 322 6.27 19.52 22.45
CA VAL A 322 6.52 18.64 23.58
C VAL A 322 6.37 19.42 24.87
N THR A 323 5.50 18.94 25.75
CA THR A 323 5.32 19.54 27.08
C THR A 323 6.20 18.76 28.06
N GLU A 324 7.46 19.16 28.20
CA GLU A 324 8.30 18.61 29.27
C GLU A 324 7.85 19.20 30.62
N SER A 325 7.15 18.40 31.43
CA SER A 325 6.88 18.77 32.82
C SER A 325 8.20 18.68 33.60
N LYS A 326 8.82 19.83 33.84
CA LYS A 326 9.99 20.00 34.70
C LYS A 326 9.68 19.72 36.16
#